data_AF-A0A6B3N7U6-F1
#
_entry.id   AF-A0A6B3N7U6-F1
#
_cell.length_a   1.000
_cell.length_b   1.000
_cell.length_c   1.000
_cell.angle_alpha   90.00
_cell.angle_beta   90.00
_cell.angle_gamma   90.00
#
_symmetry.space_group_name_H-M   'P 1'
#
loop_
_entity.id
_entity.type
_entity.pdbx_description
1 polymer ?
#
loop_
_entity_poly.entity_id
_entity_poly.type
_entity_poly.pdbx_seq_one_letter_code
_entity_poly.pdbx_strand_id
1 'polypeptide(L)'
;MAWEAYNLDQIAHDLVFEHCNKGAHNQAYKMRTAASYGLERFWGEQLRLYDKKKKVYYPTAASNYWADTWQRFCQLLAPSGIILPDDQVEPTNREAIKSITDKLWTFDQKQRKVALAVLIQLCDCMVWWSQRYKPAKSDNDMEGDEDE
;
A
#
# COMPACT_ATOMS: atom_id res chain seq x y z
N MET A 1 5.71 9.10 -29.50
CA MET A 1 5.50 8.57 -28.14
C MET A 1 4.02 8.34 -27.98
N ALA A 2 3.58 7.08 -27.92
CA ALA A 2 2.19 6.76 -27.63
C ALA A 2 1.94 7.07 -26.14
N TRP A 3 0.82 7.70 -25.83
CA TRP A 3 0.38 7.87 -24.45
C TRP A 3 0.03 6.48 -23.90
N GLU A 4 0.85 5.97 -22.99
CA GLU A 4 0.53 4.75 -22.25
C GLU A 4 -0.18 5.15 -20.96
N ALA A 5 -1.45 4.76 -20.85
CA ALA A 5 -2.15 4.89 -19.59
C ALA A 5 -1.45 4.01 -18.55
N TYR A 6 -1.17 4.57 -17.37
CA TYR A 6 -0.80 3.77 -16.21
C TYR A 6 -1.93 2.74 -16.02
N ASN A 7 -1.66 1.45 -16.22
CA ASN A 7 -2.63 0.34 -16.09
C ASN A 7 -3.00 0.11 -14.61
N LEU A 8 -3.41 1.19 -13.92
CA LEU A 8 -3.66 1.26 -12.49
C LEU A 8 -4.71 0.26 -12.05
N ASP A 9 -5.75 0.10 -12.85
CA ASP A 9 -6.84 -0.83 -12.54
C ASP A 9 -6.37 -2.28 -12.58
N GLN A 10 -5.54 -2.66 -13.56
CA GLN A 10 -4.96 -4.00 -13.63
C GLN A 10 -4.00 -4.27 -12.48
N ILE A 11 -3.14 -3.29 -12.14
CA ILE A 11 -2.22 -3.42 -11.00
C ILE A 11 -3.00 -3.54 -9.69
N ALA A 12 -4.04 -2.73 -9.52
CA ALA A 12 -4.91 -2.78 -8.35
C ALA A 12 -5.65 -4.12 -8.25
N HIS A 13 -6.20 -4.63 -9.36
CA HIS A 13 -6.82 -5.94 -9.43
C HIS A 13 -5.87 -7.03 -8.93
N ASP A 14 -4.67 -7.10 -9.50
CA ASP A 14 -3.69 -8.15 -9.20
C ASP A 14 -3.24 -8.08 -7.74
N LEU A 15 -2.93 -6.87 -7.24
CA LEU A 15 -2.59 -6.63 -5.84
C LEU A 15 -3.69 -7.09 -4.89
N VAL A 16 -4.93 -6.72 -5.16
CA VAL A 16 -6.05 -7.12 -4.29
C VAL A 16 -6.27 -8.62 -4.37
N PHE A 17 -6.24 -9.21 -5.56
CA PHE A 17 -6.44 -10.64 -5.78
C PHE A 17 -5.38 -11.49 -5.06
N GLU A 18 -4.12 -11.07 -5.08
CA GLU A 18 -3.01 -11.76 -4.40
C GLU A 18 -3.12 -11.74 -2.87
N HIS A 19 -3.85 -10.77 -2.30
CA HIS A 19 -3.91 -10.53 -0.86
C HIS A 19 -5.30 -10.73 -0.24
N CYS A 20 -6.37 -10.86 -1.04
CA CYS A 20 -7.75 -10.96 -0.56
C CYS A 20 -7.97 -12.19 0.35
N ASN A 21 -7.40 -13.34 -0.03
CA ASN A 21 -7.54 -14.60 0.72
C ASN A 21 -6.60 -14.71 1.93
N LYS A 22 -5.68 -13.74 2.12
CA LYS A 22 -4.69 -13.75 3.21
C LYS A 22 -5.16 -12.97 4.45
N GLY A 23 -6.43 -12.57 4.50
CA GLY A 23 -7.00 -11.81 5.62
C GLY A 23 -6.66 -10.31 5.61
N ALA A 24 -6.16 -9.76 4.50
CA ALA A 24 -5.76 -8.36 4.37
C ALA A 24 -6.78 -7.48 3.60
N HIS A 25 -8.01 -7.97 3.41
CA HIS A 25 -9.04 -7.30 2.60
C HIS A 25 -9.37 -5.86 3.02
N ASN A 26 -9.30 -5.55 4.33
CA ASN A 26 -9.57 -4.20 4.85
C ASN A 26 -8.38 -3.23 4.71
N GLN A 27 -7.23 -3.66 4.21
CA GLN A 27 -6.04 -2.81 4.09
C GLN A 27 -6.15 -1.77 2.97
N ALA A 28 -6.85 -2.06 1.88
CA ALA A 28 -7.01 -1.11 0.76
C ALA A 28 -7.62 0.24 1.21
N TYR A 29 -8.61 0.20 2.11
CA TYR A 29 -9.19 1.40 2.71
C TYR A 29 -8.18 2.17 3.57
N LYS A 30 -7.35 1.45 4.35
CA LYS A 30 -6.30 2.05 5.18
C LYS A 30 -5.19 2.65 4.32
N MET A 31 -4.83 2.02 3.21
CA MET A 31 -3.89 2.52 2.21
C MET A 31 -4.36 3.84 1.61
N ARG A 32 -5.62 3.93 1.20
CA ARG A 32 -6.22 5.19 0.71
C ARG A 32 -6.11 6.31 1.76
N THR A 33 -6.41 6.01 3.01
CA THR A 33 -6.27 6.98 4.10
C THR A 33 -4.81 7.37 4.35
N ALA A 34 -3.87 6.42 4.32
CA ALA A 34 -2.45 6.73 4.53
C ALA A 34 -1.85 7.55 3.38
N ALA A 35 -2.30 7.34 2.14
CA ALA A 35 -1.81 8.06 0.97
C ALA A 35 -2.02 9.57 1.07
N SER A 36 -3.09 10.02 1.74
CA SER A 36 -3.35 11.46 1.95
C SER A 36 -2.36 12.11 2.94
N TYR A 37 -1.68 11.32 3.76
CA TYR A 37 -0.68 11.80 4.72
C TYR A 37 0.75 11.86 4.16
N GLY A 38 0.98 11.37 2.93
CA GLY A 38 2.30 11.45 2.29
C GLY A 38 2.92 10.10 1.95
N LEU A 39 3.96 10.12 1.12
CA LEU A 39 4.67 8.93 0.63
C LEU A 39 5.38 8.21 1.76
N GLU A 40 5.98 8.95 2.68
CA GLU A 40 6.68 8.46 3.85
C GLU A 40 5.75 7.72 4.81
N ARG A 41 4.54 8.27 5.03
CA ARG A 41 3.57 7.67 5.93
C ARG A 41 3.01 6.39 5.31
N PHE A 42 2.75 6.42 4.01
CA PHE A 42 2.32 5.26 3.25
C PHE A 42 3.37 4.14 3.28
N TRP A 43 4.60 4.45 2.88
CA TRP A 43 5.71 3.50 2.88
C TRP A 43 5.96 2.91 4.27
N GLY A 44 6.03 3.74 5.31
CA GLY A 44 6.36 3.29 6.67
C GLY A 44 5.31 2.40 7.33
N GLU A 45 4.06 2.39 6.83
CA GLU A 45 2.99 1.58 7.40
C GLU A 45 3.27 0.07 7.26
N GLN A 46 3.98 -0.34 6.21
CA GLN A 46 4.39 -1.73 6.03
C GLN A 46 5.22 -2.24 7.22
N LEU A 47 6.10 -1.39 7.78
CA LEU A 47 6.97 -1.71 8.91
C LEU A 47 6.19 -1.77 10.23
N ARG A 48 5.16 -0.93 10.37
CA ARG A 48 4.28 -0.90 11.55
C ARG A 48 3.49 -2.19 11.69
N LEU A 49 3.17 -2.84 10.57
CA LEU A 49 2.32 -4.03 10.50
C LEU A 49 3.06 -5.35 10.73
N TYR A 50 4.37 -5.32 11.00
CA TYR A 50 5.10 -6.53 11.41
C TYR A 50 4.59 -7.01 12.78
N ASP A 51 4.45 -8.33 12.93
CA ASP A 51 4.14 -8.96 14.21
C ASP A 51 5.41 -9.00 15.07
N LYS A 52 5.27 -8.62 16.34
CA LYS A 52 6.38 -8.59 17.31
C LYS A 52 6.24 -9.76 18.27
N LYS A 53 6.71 -10.94 17.86
CA LYS A 53 6.74 -12.12 18.73
C LYS A 53 8.15 -12.35 19.27
N LYS A 54 8.30 -12.31 20.60
CA LYS A 54 9.57 -12.60 21.31
C LYS A 54 10.76 -11.79 20.77
N LYS A 55 10.56 -10.50 20.46
CA LYS A 55 11.55 -9.58 19.83
C LYS A 55 12.01 -9.97 18.42
N VAL A 56 11.39 -10.96 17.79
CA VAL A 56 11.56 -11.27 16.37
C VAL A 56 10.40 -10.65 15.59
N TYR A 57 10.73 -10.03 14.48
CA TYR A 57 9.79 -9.32 13.62
C TYR A 57 9.45 -10.22 12.45
N TYR A 58 8.16 -10.49 12.25
CA TYR A 58 7.68 -11.28 11.12
C TYR A 58 6.71 -10.46 10.28
N PRO A 59 6.85 -10.46 8.94
CA PRO A 59 5.90 -9.78 8.09
C PRO A 59 4.54 -10.48 8.18
N THR A 60 3.49 -9.69 8.44
CA THR A 60 2.11 -10.16 8.39
C THR A 60 1.57 -10.11 6.97
N ALA A 61 0.44 -10.76 6.71
CA ALA A 61 -0.26 -10.61 5.43
C ALA A 61 -0.57 -9.13 5.10
N ALA A 62 -0.91 -8.34 6.12
CA ALA A 62 -1.09 -6.91 5.96
C ALA A 62 0.24 -6.23 5.59
N SER A 63 1.32 -6.47 6.33
CA SER A 63 2.63 -5.90 6.02
C SER A 63 3.09 -6.19 4.59
N ASN A 64 2.99 -7.44 4.15
CA ASN A 64 3.32 -7.86 2.78
C ASN A 64 2.47 -7.12 1.75
N TYR A 65 1.17 -6.95 2.00
CA TYR A 65 0.30 -6.22 1.08
C TYR A 65 0.75 -4.76 0.90
N TRP A 66 1.14 -4.08 1.97
CA TRP A 66 1.68 -2.72 1.89
C TRP A 66 3.04 -2.67 1.18
N ALA A 67 3.93 -3.63 1.46
CA ALA A 67 5.22 -3.73 0.81
C ALA A 67 5.09 -3.98 -0.71
N ASP A 68 4.26 -4.94 -1.11
CA ASP A 68 4.01 -5.28 -2.52
C ASP A 68 3.36 -4.10 -3.26
N THR A 69 2.43 -3.40 -2.60
CA THR A 69 1.79 -2.20 -3.17
C THR A 69 2.81 -1.11 -3.41
N TRP A 70 3.71 -0.85 -2.45
CA TRP A 70 4.78 0.13 -2.61
C TRP A 70 5.74 -0.27 -3.73
N GLN A 71 6.15 -1.54 -3.79
CA GLN A 71 7.05 -2.03 -4.83
C GLN A 71 6.45 -1.88 -6.23
N ARG A 72 5.19 -2.30 -6.44
CA ARG A 72 4.51 -2.13 -7.74
C ARG A 72 4.32 -0.66 -8.08
N PHE A 73 4.07 0.19 -7.09
CA PHE A 73 3.97 1.63 -7.29
C PHE A 73 5.30 2.26 -7.71
N CYS A 74 6.43 1.84 -7.14
CA CYS A 74 7.76 2.25 -7.61
C CYS A 74 8.02 1.81 -9.05
N GLN A 75 7.72 0.56 -9.38
CA GLN A 75 7.88 0.00 -10.73
C GLN A 75 7.00 0.73 -11.76
N LEU A 76 5.78 1.08 -11.38
CA LEU A 76 4.85 1.84 -12.21
C LEU A 76 5.39 3.22 -12.60
N LEU A 77 6.06 3.90 -11.68
CA LEU A 77 6.55 5.26 -11.85
C LEU A 77 7.95 5.32 -12.50
N ALA A 78 8.72 4.23 -12.44
CA ALA A 78 10.07 4.21 -12.98
C ALA A 78 10.17 4.58 -14.48
N PRO A 79 9.29 4.10 -15.38
CA PRO A 79 9.31 4.48 -16.80
C PRO A 79 9.10 5.98 -17.06
N SER A 80 8.45 6.71 -16.14
CA SER A 80 8.24 8.15 -16.26
C SER A 80 9.38 8.99 -15.65
N GLY A 81 10.46 8.33 -15.22
CA GLY A 81 11.63 8.97 -14.61
C GLY A 81 11.43 9.38 -13.14
N ILE A 82 10.35 8.92 -12.50
CA ILE A 82 10.09 9.14 -11.08
C ILE A 82 10.61 7.92 -10.31
N ILE A 83 11.84 8.02 -9.80
CA ILE A 83 12.52 6.93 -9.09
C ILE A 83 12.32 7.08 -7.59
N LEU A 84 11.44 6.28 -7.01
CA LEU A 84 11.19 6.21 -5.57
C LEU A 84 12.09 5.15 -4.91
N PRO A 85 12.41 5.28 -3.62
CA PRO A 85 13.17 4.27 -2.89
C PRO A 85 12.33 2.99 -2.69
N ASP A 86 12.83 1.85 -3.16
CA ASP A 86 12.21 0.52 -3.07
C ASP A 86 13.01 -0.47 -2.20
N ASP A 87 13.98 0.05 -1.45
CA ASP A 87 14.83 -0.72 -0.55
C ASP A 87 13.99 -1.49 0.49
N GLN A 88 14.24 -2.80 0.62
CA GLN A 88 13.67 -3.63 1.69
C GLN A 88 14.36 -3.31 3.01
N VAL A 89 13.59 -2.90 4.01
CA VAL A 89 14.11 -2.44 5.30
C VAL A 89 13.46 -3.22 6.45
N GLU A 90 14.29 -3.76 7.34
CA GLU A 90 13.83 -4.40 8.57
C GLU A 90 13.30 -3.35 9.57
N PRO A 91 12.17 -3.61 10.27
CA PRO A 91 11.60 -2.67 11.24
C PRO A 91 12.54 -2.29 12.40
N THR A 92 13.56 -3.10 12.68
CA THR A 92 14.56 -2.84 13.72
C THR A 92 15.70 -1.94 13.26
N ASN A 93 15.89 -1.76 11.95
CA ASN A 93 17.00 -0.99 11.40
C ASN A 93 16.66 0.50 11.31
N ARG A 94 16.85 1.22 12.43
CA ARG A 94 16.52 2.64 12.54
C ARG A 94 17.27 3.54 11.55
N GLU A 95 18.53 3.20 11.25
CA GLU A 95 19.37 3.99 10.33
C GLU A 95 18.87 3.88 8.90
N ALA A 96 18.54 2.66 8.46
CA ALA A 96 17.94 2.44 7.14
C ALA A 96 16.57 3.12 7.03
N ILE A 97 15.72 3.00 8.06
CA ILE A 97 14.40 3.68 8.09
C ILE A 97 14.57 5.19 7.93
N LYS A 98 15.50 5.78 8.70
CA LYS A 98 15.80 7.22 8.60
C LYS A 98 16.29 7.58 7.20
N SER A 99 17.18 6.80 6.61
CA SER A 99 17.69 7.06 5.26
C SER A 99 16.58 7.10 4.21
N ILE A 100 15.67 6.13 4.19
CA ILE A 100 14.54 6.11 3.25
C ILE A 100 13.60 7.29 3.49
N THR A 101 13.32 7.58 4.76
CA THR A 101 12.44 8.70 5.12
C THR A 101 13.03 10.04 4.68
N ASP A 102 14.34 10.24 4.88
CA ASP A 102 15.04 11.43 4.42
C ASP A 102 14.98 11.55 2.88
N LYS A 103 15.22 10.45 2.14
CA LYS A 103 15.08 10.42 0.66
C LYS A 103 13.68 10.85 0.21
N LEU A 104 12.61 10.38 0.88
CA LEU A 104 11.23 10.72 0.56
C LEU A 104 10.90 12.19 0.90
N TRP A 105 11.45 12.72 2.00
CA TRP A 105 11.26 14.12 2.38
C TRP A 105 11.99 15.11 1.49
N THR A 106 13.19 14.76 1.03
CA THR A 106 14.00 15.59 0.12
C THR A 106 13.66 15.36 -1.36
N PHE A 107 12.72 14.46 -1.66
CA PHE A 107 12.31 14.12 -3.03
C PHE A 107 11.82 15.35 -3.81
N ASP A 108 12.04 15.42 -5.12
CA ASP A 108 11.60 16.58 -5.92
C ASP A 108 10.11 16.86 -5.71
N GLN A 109 9.76 18.12 -5.44
CA GLN A 109 8.40 18.47 -5.01
C GLN A 109 7.38 18.28 -6.13
N LYS A 110 7.75 18.48 -7.39
CA LYS A 110 6.83 18.28 -8.53
C LYS A 110 6.59 16.79 -8.75
N GLN A 111 7.65 15.99 -8.77
CA GLN A 111 7.55 14.54 -8.87
C GLN A 111 6.79 13.93 -7.70
N ARG A 112 6.98 14.44 -6.47
CA ARG A 112 6.25 14.01 -5.28
C ARG A 112 4.74 14.21 -5.41
N LYS A 113 4.31 15.35 -5.95
CA LYS A 113 2.89 15.65 -6.19
C LYS A 113 2.28 14.69 -7.22
N VAL A 114 3.01 14.41 -8.30
CA VAL A 114 2.60 13.44 -9.32
C VAL A 114 2.49 12.04 -8.71
N ALA A 115 3.53 11.61 -7.99
CA ALA A 115 3.55 10.32 -7.31
C ALA A 115 2.35 10.17 -6.36
N LEU A 116 2.07 11.17 -5.52
CA LEU A 116 0.93 11.15 -4.61
C LEU A 116 -0.41 11.06 -5.35
N ALA A 117 -0.59 11.81 -6.44
CA ALA A 117 -1.82 11.74 -7.23
C ALA A 117 -2.03 10.33 -7.82
N VAL A 118 -0.96 9.72 -8.35
CA VAL A 118 -0.99 8.35 -8.88
C VAL A 118 -1.25 7.33 -7.77
N LEU A 119 -0.62 7.49 -6.60
CA LEU A 119 -0.81 6.60 -5.45
C LEU A 119 -2.26 6.63 -4.94
N ILE A 120 -2.84 7.82 -4.79
CA ILE A 120 -4.24 7.98 -4.38
C ILE A 120 -5.16 7.28 -5.38
N GLN A 121 -4.95 7.51 -6.68
CA GLN A 121 -5.76 6.85 -7.72
C GLN A 121 -5.60 5.33 -7.70
N LEU A 122 -4.38 4.81 -7.50
CA LEU A 122 -4.13 3.38 -7.33
C LEU A 122 -4.90 2.82 -6.13
N CYS A 123 -4.85 3.50 -4.99
CA CYS A 123 -5.60 3.11 -3.80
C CYS A 123 -7.12 3.12 -4.02
N ASP A 124 -7.66 4.07 -4.77
CA ASP A 124 -9.08 4.11 -5.12
C ASP A 124 -9.48 2.91 -5.99
N CYS A 125 -8.67 2.55 -6.99
CA CYS A 125 -8.87 1.33 -7.77
C CYS A 125 -8.81 0.08 -6.87
N MET A 126 -7.86 0.01 -5.94
CA MET A 126 -7.74 -1.12 -5.00
C MET A 126 -8.96 -1.24 -4.08
N VAL A 127 -9.49 -0.11 -3.59
CA VAL A 127 -10.73 -0.11 -2.78
C VAL A 127 -11.89 -0.67 -3.60
N TRP A 128 -12.04 -0.26 -4.85
CA TRP A 128 -13.11 -0.74 -5.74
C TRP A 128 -13.06 -2.26 -5.94
N TRP A 129 -11.87 -2.82 -6.18
CA TRP A 129 -11.66 -4.26 -6.30
C TRP A 129 -11.86 -4.99 -4.97
N SER A 130 -11.39 -4.42 -3.86
CA SER A 130 -11.56 -5.03 -2.54
C SER A 130 -13.03 -5.24 -2.18
N GLN A 131 -13.92 -4.33 -2.61
CA GLN A 131 -15.36 -4.46 -2.39
C GLN A 131 -15.98 -5.62 -3.17
N ARG A 132 -15.44 -5.95 -4.35
CA ARG A 132 -15.94 -7.04 -5.21
C ARG A 132 -15.51 -8.42 -4.76
N TYR A 133 -14.35 -8.49 -4.10
CA TYR A 133 -13.86 -9.72 -3.50
C TYR A 133 -14.34 -9.94 -2.07
N LYS A 134 -15.12 -9.02 -1.49
CA LYS A 134 -15.83 -9.31 -0.24
C LYS A 134 -16.86 -10.40 -0.53
N PRO A 135 -16.87 -11.51 0.25
CA PRO A 135 -17.96 -12.48 0.15
C PRO A 135 -19.29 -11.77 0.43
N ALA A 136 -20.35 -12.16 -0.28
CA ALA A 136 -21.69 -11.68 0.03
C ALA A 136 -22.00 -12.01 1.49
N LYS A 137 -22.47 -11.01 2.27
CA LYS A 137 -22.96 -11.26 3.64
C LYS A 137 -24.00 -12.38 3.55
N SER A 138 -23.81 -13.44 4.32
CA SER A 138 -24.86 -14.45 4.47
C SER A 138 -25.93 -13.88 5.39
N ASP A 139 -27.21 -14.22 5.19
CA ASP A 139 -28.32 -13.69 6.00
C ASP A 139 -28.16 -13.95 7.53
N ASN A 140 -27.26 -14.86 7.92
CA ASN A 140 -26.92 -15.15 9.31
C ASN A 140 -25.98 -14.12 9.98
N ASP A 141 -25.38 -13.18 9.24
CA ASP A 141 -24.46 -12.17 9.79
C ASP A 141 -25.18 -10.86 10.19
N MET A 142 -26.51 -10.82 10.15
CA MET A 142 -27.34 -9.63 10.46
C MET A 142 -27.72 -9.48 11.94
N GLU A 143 -27.36 -10.44 12.81
CA GLU A 143 -27.70 -10.39 14.25
C GLU A 143 -26.59 -9.81 15.15
N GLY A 144 -25.44 -9.38 14.60
CA GLY A 144 -24.26 -9.03 15.42
C GLY A 144 -23.78 -7.58 15.40
N ASP A 145 -24.33 -6.69 14.58
CA ASP A 145 -23.78 -5.34 14.33
C ASP A 145 -24.63 -4.20 14.97
N GLU A 146 -25.44 -4.47 16.01
CA GLU A 146 -26.20 -3.41 16.73
C GLU A 146 -25.51 -2.84 17.98
N ASP A 147 -24.37 -3.36 18.44
CA ASP A 147 -23.67 -2.82 19.61
C ASP A 147 -22.15 -2.74 19.40
N GLU A 148 -21.65 -1.55 18.99
CA GLU A 148 -20.44 -0.83 19.48
C GLU A 148 -20.03 0.37 18.62
#